data_AF-A0A1Q8KQ93-F1
#
_entry.id   AF-A0A1Q8KQ93-F1
#
_cell.length_a   1.000
_cell.length_b   1.000
_cell.length_c   1.000
_cell.angle_alpha   90.00
_cell.angle_beta   90.00
_cell.angle_gamma   90.00
#
_symmetry.space_group_name_H-M   'P 1'
#
loop_
_entity.id
_entity.type
_entity.pdbx_description
1 polymer ?
#
loop_
_entity_poly.entity_id
_entity_poly.type
_entity_poly.pdbx_seq_one_letter_code
_entity_poly.pdbx_strand_id
1 'polypeptide(L)'
;MTRTTRPRGGDRRGFRPRHVRLTEPLVRDGGVLRPASWEEALDRAADGFRDVPGDRFGMFSCSKATNEMNYTAQKFARAVMGSNNVDSCNRT
;
A
#
# COMPACT_ATOMS: atom_id res chain seq x y z
N MET A 1 3.90 3.62 -40.63
CA MET A 1 3.42 2.75 -39.52
C MET A 1 2.40 3.53 -38.69
N THR A 2 1.12 3.41 -38.99
CA THR A 2 0.03 4.07 -38.25
C THR A 2 -0.26 3.31 -36.96
N ARG A 3 -0.04 3.97 -35.82
CA ARG A 3 -0.25 3.41 -34.48
C ARG A 3 -1.74 3.45 -34.18
N THR A 4 -2.45 2.35 -34.46
CA THR A 4 -3.87 2.20 -34.10
C THR A 4 -4.01 2.21 -32.58
N THR A 5 -4.50 3.30 -32.00
CA THR A 5 -4.94 3.33 -30.61
C THR A 5 -6.25 2.57 -30.52
N ARG A 6 -6.22 1.38 -29.88
CA ARG A 6 -7.44 0.64 -29.53
C ARG A 6 -8.31 1.56 -28.64
N PRO A 7 -9.59 1.80 -28.94
CA PRO A 7 -10.45 2.58 -28.06
C PRO A 7 -10.50 1.85 -26.72
N ARG A 8 -10.04 2.51 -25.64
CA ARG A 8 -10.22 1.97 -24.29
C ARG A 8 -11.72 1.85 -24.06
N GLY A 9 -12.15 0.67 -23.62
CA GLY A 9 -13.55 0.28 -23.52
C GLY A 9 -14.44 1.34 -22.89
N GLY A 10 -15.69 1.36 -23.36
CA GLY A 10 -16.72 2.31 -23.00
C GLY A 10 -16.92 2.48 -21.50
N ASP A 11 -17.45 3.64 -21.18
CA ASP A 11 -17.79 4.11 -19.84
C ASP A 11 -18.78 3.16 -19.13
N ARG A 12 -18.24 2.16 -18.43
CA ARG A 12 -18.98 1.36 -17.46
C ARG A 12 -19.01 2.10 -16.11
N ARG A 13 -19.56 3.31 -16.08
CA ARG A 13 -19.96 3.99 -14.84
C ARG A 13 -21.22 3.33 -14.27
N GLY A 14 -21.08 2.07 -13.87
CA GLY A 14 -22.03 1.45 -12.93
C GLY A 14 -21.97 2.20 -11.61
N PHE A 15 -23.12 2.37 -10.96
CA PHE A 15 -23.24 2.97 -9.63
C PHE A 15 -22.26 2.29 -8.65
N ARG A 16 -21.19 3.00 -8.28
CA ARG A 16 -20.27 2.60 -7.21
C ARG A 16 -20.70 3.37 -5.96
N PRO A 17 -21.04 2.70 -4.85
CA PRO A 17 -21.29 3.42 -3.61
C PRO A 17 -20.07 4.27 -3.26
N ARG A 18 -20.31 5.54 -2.90
CA ARG A 18 -19.26 6.42 -2.38
C ARG A 18 -18.85 5.90 -1.01
N HIS A 19 -17.69 5.29 -0.95
CA HIS A 19 -17.08 4.93 0.33
C HIS A 19 -16.63 6.23 1.00
N VAL A 20 -16.90 6.37 2.30
CA VAL A 20 -16.39 7.50 3.07
C VAL A 20 -14.87 7.39 3.14
N ARG A 21 -14.18 8.49 2.83
CA ARG A 21 -12.72 8.57 2.88
C ARG A 21 -12.27 8.58 4.34
N LEU A 22 -11.39 7.67 4.74
CA LEU A 22 -10.67 7.78 6.01
C LEU A 22 -9.66 8.93 5.94
N THR A 23 -9.66 9.79 6.95
CA THR A 23 -8.84 11.01 7.00
C THR A 23 -7.81 11.01 8.13
N GLU A 24 -7.86 10.03 9.02
CA GLU A 24 -6.96 9.88 10.18
C GLU A 24 -6.50 8.42 10.31
N PRO A 25 -5.32 8.17 10.90
CA PRO A 25 -4.85 6.82 11.14
C PRO A 25 -5.68 6.14 12.25
N LEU A 26 -5.78 4.82 12.16
CA LEU A 26 -6.46 4.00 13.15
C LEU A 26 -5.49 2.98 13.75
N VAL A 27 -5.51 2.84 15.08
CA VAL A 27 -4.74 1.83 15.83
C VAL A 27 -5.69 0.79 16.42
N ARG A 28 -5.25 -0.48 16.48
CA ARG A 28 -6.02 -1.58 17.05
C ARG A 28 -5.62 -1.85 18.50
N ASP A 29 -6.58 -1.68 19.40
CA ASP A 29 -6.45 -2.02 20.83
C ASP A 29 -7.63 -2.88 21.27
N GLY A 30 -7.34 -3.98 21.97
CA GLY A 30 -8.39 -4.92 22.43
C GLY A 30 -9.26 -5.48 21.30
N GLY A 31 -8.72 -5.57 20.08
CA GLY A 31 -9.45 -6.03 18.89
C GLY A 31 -10.23 -4.94 18.15
N VAL A 32 -10.42 -3.75 18.73
CA VAL A 32 -11.19 -2.64 18.16
C VAL A 32 -10.27 -1.60 17.54
N LEU A 33 -10.67 -1.02 16.39
CA LEU A 33 -9.97 0.10 15.76
C LEU A 33 -10.45 1.42 16.34
N ARG A 34 -9.52 2.31 16.69
CA ARG A 34 -9.80 3.67 17.15
C ARG A 34 -8.89 4.69 16.45
N PRO A 35 -9.30 5.96 16.33
CA PRO A 35 -8.44 7.05 15.89
C PRO A 35 -7.15 7.17 16.71
N ALA A 36 -6.08 7.63 16.06
CA ALA A 36 -4.78 7.86 16.64
C ALA A 36 -4.10 9.10 16.02
N SER A 37 -3.08 9.63 16.69
CA SER A 37 -2.18 10.60 16.05
C SER A 37 -1.26 9.91 15.05
N TRP A 38 -0.63 10.68 14.16
CA TRP A 38 0.39 10.14 13.26
C TRP A 38 1.61 9.60 14.01
N GLU A 39 2.03 10.27 15.09
CA GLU A 39 3.16 9.83 15.93
C GLU A 39 2.86 8.45 16.53
N GLU A 40 1.72 8.30 17.20
CA GLU A 40 1.31 7.03 17.80
C GLU A 40 1.19 5.90 16.75
N ALA A 41 0.57 6.19 15.61
CA ALA A 41 0.36 5.20 14.55
C ALA A 41 1.69 4.72 13.95
N LEU A 42 2.65 5.63 13.74
CA LEU A 42 3.96 5.31 13.18
C LEU A 42 4.83 4.56 14.18
N ASP A 43 4.83 4.98 15.46
CA ASP A 43 5.56 4.27 16.52
C ASP A 43 5.03 2.83 16.68
N ARG A 44 3.71 2.66 16.71
CA ARG A 44 3.08 1.34 16.80
C ARG A 44 3.40 0.44 15.59
N ALA A 45 3.46 1.01 14.39
CA ALA A 45 3.85 0.29 13.19
C ALA A 45 5.33 -0.12 13.25
N ALA A 46 6.22 0.81 13.64
CA ALA A 46 7.65 0.54 13.78
C ALA A 46 7.91 -0.55 14.82
N ASP A 47 7.28 -0.47 15.99
CA ASP A 47 7.34 -1.49 17.05
C ASP A 47 6.96 -2.87 16.50
N GLY A 48 5.86 -2.96 15.75
CA GLY A 48 5.41 -4.21 15.14
C GLY A 48 6.36 -4.78 14.08
N PHE A 49 7.18 -3.93 13.44
CA PHE A 49 8.14 -4.36 12.42
C PHE A 49 9.49 -4.80 12.99
N ARG A 50 9.91 -4.30 14.16
CA ARG A 50 11.25 -4.59 14.71
C ARG A 50 11.56 -6.07 14.82
N ASP A 51 10.56 -6.89 15.17
CA ASP A 51 10.76 -8.32 15.42
C ASP A 51 10.44 -9.21 14.23
N VAL A 52 10.22 -8.66 13.03
CA VAL A 52 9.87 -9.42 11.82
C VAL A 52 10.73 -9.08 10.59
N PRO A 53 12.07 -8.97 10.69
CA PRO A 53 12.92 -8.70 9.53
C PRO A 53 13.02 -9.90 8.57
N GLY A 54 13.58 -9.64 7.39
CA GLY A 54 13.92 -10.64 6.38
C GLY A 54 12.69 -11.32 5.79
N ASP A 55 12.73 -12.65 5.69
CA ASP A 55 11.68 -13.45 5.05
C ASP A 55 10.31 -13.35 5.73
N ARG A 56 10.24 -12.83 6.96
CA ARG A 56 8.99 -12.58 7.68
C ARG A 56 8.29 -11.29 7.26
N PHE A 57 8.99 -10.38 6.60
CA PHE A 57 8.43 -9.14 6.08
C PHE A 57 8.06 -9.27 4.61
N GLY A 58 6.93 -8.68 4.22
CA GLY A 58 6.50 -8.55 2.83
C GLY A 58 5.91 -7.17 2.54
N MET A 59 6.15 -6.66 1.34
CA MET A 59 5.67 -5.34 0.89
C MET A 59 4.78 -5.47 -0.35
N PHE A 60 3.54 -5.00 -0.24
CA PHE A 60 2.61 -4.90 -1.38
C PHE A 60 2.47 -3.45 -1.83
N SER A 61 2.87 -3.18 -3.07
CA SER A 61 2.83 -1.87 -3.70
C SER A 61 1.61 -1.71 -4.62
N CYS A 62 1.30 -0.46 -4.99
CA CYS A 62 0.12 -0.13 -5.79
C CYS A 62 0.51 0.29 -7.22
N SER A 63 -0.03 -0.39 -8.23
CA SER A 63 0.19 -0.04 -9.65
C SER A 63 -0.40 1.32 -10.05
N LYS A 64 -1.27 1.88 -9.21
CA LYS A 64 -1.85 3.21 -9.38
C LYS A 64 -1.09 4.30 -8.62
N ALA A 65 -0.08 3.94 -7.81
CA ALA A 65 0.85 4.90 -7.22
C ALA A 65 1.93 5.29 -8.26
N THR A 66 2.68 6.35 -7.99
CA THR A 66 3.79 6.74 -8.85
C THR A 66 4.94 5.74 -8.78
N ASN A 67 5.80 5.74 -9.80
CA ASN A 67 7.04 4.96 -9.84
C ASN A 67 7.96 5.32 -8.66
N GLU A 68 8.03 6.57 -8.23
CA GLU A 68 8.85 7.01 -7.09
C GLU A 68 8.32 6.43 -5.78
N MET A 69 7.00 6.38 -5.60
CA MET A 69 6.40 5.75 -4.41
C MET A 69 6.73 4.26 -4.37
N ASN A 70 6.65 3.57 -5.51
CA ASN A 70 7.00 2.16 -5.58
C ASN A 70 8.52 1.93 -5.40
N TYR A 71 9.37 2.85 -5.87
CA TYR A 71 10.81 2.83 -5.60
C TYR A 71 11.11 2.95 -4.11
N THR A 72 10.45 3.87 -3.40
CA THR A 72 10.62 4.05 -1.96
C THR A 72 10.15 2.83 -1.19
N ALA A 73 8.99 2.26 -1.54
CA ALA A 73 8.46 1.05 -0.89
C ALA A 73 9.42 -0.15 -1.03
N GLN A 74 9.93 -0.41 -2.24
CA GLN A 74 10.88 -1.52 -2.44
C GLN A 74 12.24 -1.24 -1.79
N LYS A 75 12.69 0.02 -1.72
CA LYS A 75 13.92 0.40 -1.01
C LYS A 75 13.78 0.16 0.49
N PHE A 76 12.65 0.53 1.09
CA PHE A 76 12.38 0.24 2.50
C PHE A 76 12.41 -1.26 2.77
N ALA A 77 11.70 -2.06 1.98
CA ALA A 77 11.67 -3.51 2.15
C ALA A 77 13.07 -4.14 2.08
N ARG A 78 13.88 -3.77 1.08
CA ARG A 78 15.21 -4.37 0.88
C ARG A 78 16.27 -3.82 1.82
N ALA A 79 16.33 -2.51 2.03
CA ALA A 79 17.41 -1.87 2.76
C ALA A 79 17.16 -1.76 4.28
N VAL A 80 15.90 -1.59 4.68
CA VAL A 80 15.54 -1.43 6.10
C VAL A 80 15.10 -2.77 6.67
N MET A 81 14.18 -3.45 6.00
CA MET A 81 13.63 -4.73 6.50
C MET A 81 14.47 -5.94 6.09
N GLY A 82 15.42 -5.80 5.16
CA GLY A 82 16.26 -6.91 4.69
C GLY A 82 15.50 -7.98 3.90
N SER A 83 14.34 -7.62 3.31
CA SER A 83 13.46 -8.55 2.61
C SER A 83 13.43 -8.29 1.10
N ASN A 84 13.45 -9.37 0.32
CA ASN A 84 13.21 -9.32 -1.12
C ASN A 84 11.74 -9.62 -1.49
N ASN A 85 10.88 -9.85 -0.49
CA ASN A 85 9.47 -10.16 -0.68
C ASN A 85 8.68 -8.88 -1.00
N VAL A 86 8.70 -8.48 -2.27
CA VAL A 86 8.01 -7.29 -2.78
C VAL A 86 7.12 -7.66 -3.96
N ASP A 87 5.86 -7.24 -3.93
CA ASP A 87 4.88 -7.49 -4.99
C ASP A 87 3.98 -6.26 -5.28
N SER A 88 3.11 -6.34 -6.30
CA SER A 88 2.21 -5.27 -6.69
C SER A 88 0.85 -5.75 -7.20
N CYS A 89 -0.18 -4.89 -7.11
CA CYS A 89 -1.55 -5.20 -7.56
C CYS A 89 -1.72 -5.42 -9.08
N ASN A 90 -0.64 -5.39 -9.87
CA ASN A 90 -0.67 -5.70 -11.31
C ASN A 90 -0.11 -7.08 -11.63
N ARG A 91 0.24 -7.88 -10.61
CA ARG A 91 0.57 -9.28 -10.79
C ARG A 91 -0.74 -10.06 -10.95
N THR A 92 -1.12 -10.31 -12.21
CA THR A 92 -2.18 -11.22 -12.64
C THR A 92 -1.60 -12.59 -12.97
#